data_AF-A0A1Q7H654-F1
#
_entry.id   AF-A0A1Q7H654-F1
#
_cell.length_a   1.000
_cell.length_b   1.000
_cell.length_c   1.000
_cell.angle_alpha   90.00
_cell.angle_beta   90.00
_cell.angle_gamma   90.00
#
_symmetry.space_group_name_H-M   'P 1'
#
loop_
_entity.id
_entity.type
_entity.pdbx_description
1 polymer ?
#
loop_
_entity_poly.entity_id
_entity_poly.type
_entity_poly.pdbx_seq_one_letter_code
_entity_poly.pdbx_strand_id
1 'polypeptide(L)'
;MSQRPDAAEQILARTRGDAGALLNAMRRELTALEPNVLFLDNQTMDAQVAATLLPAKAGAMSISVVGVVAMALASIGLYGVIAYAVARRTREIGIRMALGAKPGAVIGMVMRQGLSIAGVGIAVGALLALGAAKAIAGALYGVSFVDPVAWTASIATLFLVAAVANLVPARRASAVDPSIALRSE
;
A
#
# COMPACT_ATOMS: atom_id res chain seq x y z
N MET A 1 11.21 58.58 -9.50
CA MET A 1 11.52 57.16 -9.22
C MET A 1 10.95 56.81 -7.86
N SER A 2 9.69 56.41 -7.83
CA SER A 2 8.95 56.00 -6.63
C SER A 2 9.09 54.49 -6.46
N GLN A 3 9.98 54.06 -5.58
CA GLN A 3 10.09 52.66 -5.18
C GLN A 3 8.88 52.36 -4.29
N ARG A 4 7.85 51.73 -4.88
CA ARG A 4 6.73 51.16 -4.13
C ARG A 4 7.22 49.87 -3.47
N PRO A 5 7.27 49.76 -2.13
CA PRO A 5 7.60 48.51 -1.50
C PRO A 5 6.35 47.62 -1.57
N ASP A 6 6.21 46.86 -2.65
CA ASP A 6 5.20 45.79 -2.75
C ASP A 6 5.69 44.48 -2.09
N ALA A 7 6.62 44.56 -1.13
CA ALA A 7 7.28 43.40 -0.55
C ALA A 7 6.64 43.00 0.78
N ALA A 8 5.92 41.88 0.79
CA ALA A 8 6.00 41.03 1.96
C ALA A 8 7.48 40.63 2.12
N GLU A 9 8.24 41.36 2.94
CA GLU A 9 9.64 41.05 3.19
C GLU A 9 9.74 39.69 3.88
N GLN A 10 10.06 38.66 3.10
CA GLN A 10 10.23 37.31 3.59
C GLN A 10 11.69 37.07 3.96
N ILE A 11 11.96 36.87 5.25
CA ILE A 11 13.29 36.55 5.75
C ILE A 11 13.40 35.03 5.93
N LEU A 12 14.27 34.40 5.13
CA LEU A 12 14.57 32.97 5.21
C LEU A 12 15.93 32.79 5.89
N ALA A 13 15.95 32.17 7.07
CA ALA A 13 17.17 31.86 7.80
C ALA A 13 17.36 30.35 7.90
N ARG A 14 18.55 29.86 7.55
CA ARG A 14 18.93 28.45 7.70
C ARG A 14 19.81 28.28 8.94
N THR A 15 19.45 27.35 9.81
CA THR A 15 20.28 26.95 10.96
C THR A 15 20.63 25.47 10.89
N ARG A 16 21.74 25.08 11.52
CA ARG A 16 22.11 23.68 11.78
C ARG A 16 21.59 23.16 13.13
N GLY A 17 21.06 24.06 13.98
CA GLY A 17 20.48 23.73 15.29
C GLY A 17 18.94 23.80 15.27
N ASP A 18 18.33 24.04 16.43
CA ASP A 18 16.88 24.17 16.55
C ASP A 18 16.36 25.42 15.81
N ALA A 19 15.62 25.19 14.73
CA ALA A 19 14.98 26.24 13.93
C ALA A 19 13.95 27.04 14.73
N GLY A 20 13.25 26.41 15.69
CA GLY A 20 12.31 27.09 16.58
C GLY A 20 13.03 28.04 17.54
N ALA A 21 14.18 27.64 18.08
CA ALA A 21 15.00 28.51 18.93
C ALA A 21 15.53 29.74 18.16
N LEU A 22 16.01 29.55 16.92
CA LEU A 22 16.43 30.67 16.07
C LEU A 22 15.27 31.59 15.71
N LEU A 23 14.11 31.02 15.34
CA LEU A 23 12.91 31.77 15.00
C LEU A 23 12.44 32.64 16.18
N ASN A 24 12.44 32.09 17.39
CA ASN A 24 12.13 32.84 18.60
C ASN A 24 13.17 33.93 18.92
N ALA A 25 14.46 33.69 18.65
CA ALA A 25 15.51 34.69 18.82
C ALA A 25 15.36 35.86 17.83
N MET A 26 15.16 35.56 16.54
CA MET A 26 14.93 36.59 15.51
C MET A 26 13.66 37.40 15.78
N ARG A 27 12.58 36.73 16.21
CA ARG A 27 11.34 37.41 16.61
C ARG A 27 11.60 38.44 17.71
N ARG A 28 12.34 38.06 18.75
CA ARG A 28 12.64 38.96 19.87
C ARG A 28 13.43 40.19 19.42
N GLU A 29 14.44 40.02 18.58
CA GLU A 29 15.22 41.17 18.09
C GLU A 29 14.44 42.07 17.13
N LEU A 30 13.66 41.50 16.21
CA LEU A 30 12.82 42.28 15.30
C LEU A 30 11.76 43.09 16.03
N THR A 31 11.10 42.52 17.05
CA THR A 31 10.14 43.26 17.88
C THR A 31 10.81 44.34 18.73
N ALA A 32 12.09 44.16 19.12
CA ALA A 32 12.84 45.18 19.84
C ALA A 32 13.23 46.38 18.95
N LEU A 33 13.50 46.13 17.67
CA LEU A 33 13.78 47.17 16.67
C LEU A 33 12.51 47.87 16.19
N GLU A 34 11.43 47.12 15.97
CA GLU A 34 10.18 47.61 15.39
C GLU A 34 8.97 47.04 16.15
N PRO A 35 8.45 47.76 17.16
CA PRO A 35 7.38 47.27 18.03
C PRO A 35 6.04 46.97 17.33
N ASN A 36 5.81 47.57 16.16
CA ASN A 36 4.58 47.42 15.37
C ASN A 36 4.70 46.39 14.23
N VAL A 37 5.75 45.56 14.20
CA VAL A 37 5.94 44.55 13.14
C VAL A 37 4.88 43.45 13.21
N LEU A 38 4.22 43.17 12.08
CA LEU A 38 3.18 42.15 11.98
C LEU A 38 3.76 40.87 11.34
N PHE A 39 3.88 39.81 12.13
CA PHE A 39 4.34 38.52 11.63
C PHE A 39 3.17 37.75 11.01
N LEU A 40 3.05 37.79 9.67
CA LEU A 40 1.98 37.10 8.93
C LEU A 40 2.21 35.60 8.77
N ASP A 41 3.47 35.20 8.56
CA ASP A 41 3.87 33.79 8.51
C ASP A 41 5.19 33.62 9.25
N ASN A 42 5.15 32.91 10.39
CA ASN A 42 6.27 32.81 11.32
C ASN A 42 6.40 31.38 11.82
N GLN A 43 6.74 30.50 10.89
CA GLN A 43 6.79 29.07 11.11
C GLN A 43 8.14 28.54 10.66
N THR A 44 8.59 27.45 11.29
CA THR A 44 9.73 26.72 10.75
C THR A 44 9.34 26.11 9.41
N MET A 45 10.32 25.90 8.52
CA MET A 45 10.08 25.20 7.25
C MET A 45 9.45 23.81 7.47
N ASP A 46 9.78 23.13 8.57
CA ASP A 46 9.15 21.86 8.93
C ASP A 46 7.64 21.99 9.22
N ALA A 47 7.23 23.03 9.96
CA ALA A 47 5.82 23.28 10.26
C ALA A 47 5.05 23.67 8.99
N GLN A 48 5.68 24.46 8.11
CA GLN A 48 5.08 24.86 6.84
C GLN A 48 4.91 23.67 5.88
N VAL A 49 5.95 22.85 5.72
CA VAL A 49 5.90 21.60 4.96
C VAL A 49 4.85 20.66 5.55
N ALA A 50 4.80 20.48 6.87
CA ALA A 50 3.79 19.66 7.52
C ALA A 50 2.36 20.13 7.21
N ALA A 51 2.12 21.44 7.23
CA ALA A 51 0.82 22.02 6.91
C ALA A 51 0.43 21.81 5.43
N THR A 52 1.38 21.99 4.50
CA THR A 52 1.15 21.74 3.07
C THR A 52 0.91 20.25 2.77
N LEU A 53 1.51 19.34 3.52
CA LEU A 53 1.32 17.90 3.35
C LEU A 53 0.04 17.36 4.00
N LEU A 54 -0.65 18.11 4.86
CA LEU A 54 -1.86 17.63 5.55
C LEU A 54 -2.92 17.05 4.59
N PRO A 55 -3.33 17.74 3.51
CA PRO A 55 -4.31 17.20 2.56
C PRO A 55 -3.81 15.94 1.86
N ALA A 56 -2.53 15.92 1.48
CA ALA A 56 -1.91 14.76 0.84
C ALA A 56 -1.87 13.53 1.78
N LYS A 57 -1.52 13.74 3.06
CA LYS A 57 -1.53 12.68 4.09
C LYS A 57 -2.95 12.17 4.36
N ALA A 58 -3.95 13.05 4.41
CA ALA A 58 -5.34 12.65 4.58
C ALA A 58 -5.86 11.80 3.40
N GLY A 59 -5.49 12.20 2.17
CA GLY A 59 -5.76 11.41 0.97
C GLY A 59 -5.06 10.04 1.00
N ALA A 60 -3.77 10.02 1.33
CA ALA A 60 -3.01 8.78 1.46
C ALA A 60 -3.59 7.84 2.52
N MET A 61 -4.04 8.38 3.66
CA MET A 61 -4.68 7.60 4.72
C MET A 61 -6.01 7.00 4.26
N SER A 62 -6.84 7.78 3.55
CA SER A 62 -8.10 7.29 2.97
C SER A 62 -7.86 6.16 1.98
N ILE A 63 -6.90 6.33 1.06
CA ILE A 63 -6.51 5.30 0.08
C ILE A 63 -5.95 4.06 0.79
N SER A 64 -5.18 4.24 1.86
CA SER A 64 -4.63 3.12 2.65
C SER A 64 -5.74 2.27 3.27
N VAL A 65 -6.76 2.89 3.86
CA VAL A 65 -7.92 2.18 4.41
C VAL A 65 -8.68 1.42 3.32
N VAL A 66 -8.96 2.07 2.19
CA VAL A 66 -9.59 1.41 1.04
C VAL A 66 -8.75 0.24 0.53
N GLY A 67 -7.42 0.40 0.47
CA GLY A 67 -6.49 -0.65 0.09
C GLY A 67 -6.57 -1.87 1.01
N VAL A 68 -6.60 -1.66 2.33
CA VAL A 68 -6.76 -2.76 3.31
C VAL A 68 -8.09 -3.48 3.12
N VAL A 69 -9.19 -2.74 2.95
CA VAL A 69 -10.52 -3.34 2.69
C VAL A 69 -10.52 -4.12 1.38
N ALA A 70 -9.95 -3.55 0.31
CA ALA A 70 -9.83 -4.22 -0.99
C ALA A 70 -8.99 -5.51 -0.90
N MET A 71 -7.88 -5.49 -0.14
CA MET A 71 -7.06 -6.67 0.13
C MET A 71 -7.84 -7.75 0.88
N ALA A 72 -8.64 -7.38 1.88
CA ALA A 72 -9.50 -8.32 2.59
C ALA A 72 -10.54 -8.96 1.66
N LEU A 73 -11.23 -8.16 0.84
CA LEU A 73 -12.20 -8.64 -0.14
C LEU A 73 -11.55 -9.55 -1.18
N ALA A 74 -10.38 -9.19 -1.70
CA ALA A 74 -9.62 -10.01 -2.63
C ALA A 74 -9.21 -11.35 -2.00
N SER A 75 -8.79 -11.33 -0.72
CA SER A 75 -8.45 -12.54 0.03
C SER A 75 -9.65 -13.48 0.19
N ILE A 76 -10.81 -12.92 0.54
CA ILE A 76 -12.06 -13.68 0.66
C ILE A 76 -12.48 -14.27 -0.69
N GLY A 77 -12.40 -13.49 -1.76
CA GLY A 77 -12.71 -13.94 -3.11
C GLY A 77 -11.78 -15.06 -3.58
N LEU A 78 -10.47 -14.91 -3.38
CA LEU A 78 -9.49 -15.93 -3.70
C LEU A 78 -9.72 -17.21 -2.88
N TYR A 79 -9.97 -17.09 -1.58
CA TYR A 79 -10.35 -18.22 -0.74
C TYR A 79 -11.58 -18.93 -1.29
N GLY A 80 -12.64 -18.20 -1.65
CA GLY A 80 -13.87 -18.77 -2.20
C GLY A 80 -13.63 -19.52 -3.50
N VAL A 81 -12.91 -18.93 -4.46
CA VAL A 81 -12.58 -19.55 -5.75
C VAL A 81 -11.76 -20.84 -5.54
N ILE A 82 -10.74 -20.81 -4.69
CA ILE A 82 -9.90 -21.98 -4.47
C ILE A 82 -10.62 -23.06 -3.65
N ALA A 83 -11.34 -22.68 -2.60
CA ALA A 83 -12.14 -23.62 -1.81
C ALA A 83 -13.18 -24.33 -2.69
N TYR A 84 -13.82 -23.60 -3.61
CA TYR A 84 -14.75 -24.17 -4.59
C TYR A 84 -14.05 -25.13 -5.56
N ALA A 85 -12.88 -24.75 -6.08
CA ALA A 85 -12.09 -25.61 -6.96
C ALA A 85 -11.64 -26.91 -6.26
N VAL A 86 -11.22 -26.82 -5.00
CA VAL A 86 -10.88 -27.97 -4.15
C VAL A 86 -12.12 -28.85 -3.93
N ALA A 87 -13.26 -28.26 -3.56
CA ALA A 87 -14.50 -28.99 -3.32
C ALA A 87 -14.94 -29.80 -4.55
N ARG A 88 -14.86 -29.23 -5.76
CA ARG A 88 -15.14 -29.93 -7.02
C ARG A 88 -14.17 -31.09 -7.31
N ARG A 89 -12.94 -31.04 -6.80
CA ARG A 89 -11.89 -32.05 -7.02
C ARG A 89 -11.67 -32.97 -5.83
N THR A 90 -12.53 -32.93 -4.82
CA THR A 90 -12.38 -33.72 -3.58
C THR A 90 -12.21 -35.21 -3.86
N ARG A 91 -12.95 -35.77 -4.83
CA ARG A 91 -12.84 -37.19 -5.21
C ARG A 91 -11.47 -37.54 -5.81
N GLU A 92 -10.98 -36.73 -6.74
CA GLU A 92 -9.64 -36.91 -7.34
C GLU A 92 -8.53 -36.77 -6.30
N ILE A 93 -8.66 -35.80 -5.40
CA ILE A 93 -7.73 -35.57 -4.30
C ILE A 93 -7.76 -36.77 -3.34
N GLY A 94 -8.94 -37.27 -2.97
CA GLY A 94 -9.11 -38.46 -2.14
C GLY A 94 -8.51 -39.72 -2.77
N ILE A 95 -8.70 -39.95 -4.08
CA ILE A 95 -8.07 -41.07 -4.80
C ILE A 95 -6.54 -40.93 -4.77
N ARG A 96 -6.00 -39.74 -5.04
CA ARG A 96 -4.53 -39.51 -4.96
C ARG A 96 -4.00 -39.77 -3.55
N MET A 97 -4.71 -39.34 -2.52
CA MET A 97 -4.35 -39.59 -1.12
C MET A 97 -4.41 -41.09 -0.79
N ALA A 98 -5.43 -41.82 -1.26
CA ALA A 98 -5.55 -43.28 -1.10
C ALA A 98 -4.41 -44.04 -1.80
N LEU A 99 -3.93 -43.54 -2.93
CA LEU A 99 -2.76 -44.08 -3.65
C LEU A 99 -1.42 -43.70 -3.00
N GLY A 100 -1.41 -43.04 -1.84
CA GLY A 100 -0.20 -42.71 -1.08
C GLY A 100 0.45 -41.37 -1.44
N ALA A 101 -0.28 -40.44 -2.06
CA ALA A 101 0.25 -39.09 -2.29
C ALA A 101 0.58 -38.39 -0.96
N LYS A 102 1.75 -37.74 -0.90
CA LYS A 102 2.16 -36.96 0.27
C LYS A 102 1.26 -35.71 0.41
N PRO A 103 0.80 -35.34 1.62
CA PRO A 103 0.03 -34.12 1.87
C PRO A 103 0.67 -32.84 1.28
N GLY A 104 2.00 -32.75 1.33
CA GLY A 104 2.76 -31.63 0.75
C GLY A 104 2.62 -31.49 -0.77
N ALA A 105 2.41 -32.59 -1.51
CA ALA A 105 2.19 -32.54 -2.95
C ALA A 105 0.82 -31.92 -3.30
N VAL A 106 -0.21 -32.22 -2.50
CA VAL A 106 -1.55 -31.61 -2.62
C VAL A 106 -1.50 -30.14 -2.25
N ILE A 107 -0.83 -29.78 -1.15
CA ILE A 107 -0.63 -28.39 -0.75
C ILE A 107 0.08 -27.60 -1.86
N GLY A 108 1.18 -28.12 -2.41
CA GLY A 108 1.93 -27.47 -3.48
C GLY A 108 1.09 -27.26 -4.76
N MET A 109 0.24 -28.23 -5.10
CA MET A 109 -0.68 -28.12 -6.24
C MET A 109 -1.70 -26.99 -6.05
N VAL A 110 -2.35 -26.94 -4.89
CA VAL A 110 -3.34 -25.90 -4.57
C VAL A 110 -2.67 -24.52 -4.43
N MET A 111 -1.48 -24.47 -3.82
CA MET A 111 -0.64 -23.28 -3.76
C MET A 111 -0.35 -22.72 -5.15
N ARG A 112 0.13 -23.58 -6.07
CA ARG A 112 0.46 -23.17 -7.43
C ARG A 112 -0.75 -22.66 -8.19
N GLN A 113 -1.90 -23.29 -8.02
CA GLN A 113 -3.15 -22.84 -8.64
C GLN A 113 -3.60 -21.46 -8.12
N GLY A 114 -3.58 -21.24 -6.81
CA GLY A 114 -3.96 -19.93 -6.25
C GLY A 114 -2.95 -18.84 -6.60
N LEU A 115 -1.65 -19.14 -6.54
CA LEU A 115 -0.60 -18.19 -6.88
C LEU A 115 -0.57 -17.86 -8.38
N SER A 116 -0.94 -18.80 -9.27
CA SER A 116 -1.04 -18.49 -10.70
C SER A 116 -2.20 -17.53 -10.99
N ILE A 117 -3.36 -17.74 -10.34
CA ILE A 117 -4.52 -16.84 -10.47
C ILE A 117 -4.17 -15.45 -9.92
N ALA A 118 -3.57 -15.40 -8.73
CA ALA A 118 -3.10 -14.15 -8.13
C ALA A 118 -2.06 -13.45 -9.02
N GLY A 119 -1.10 -14.18 -9.59
CA GLY A 119 -0.08 -13.63 -10.46
C GLY A 119 -0.65 -12.96 -11.72
N VAL A 120 -1.64 -13.58 -12.36
CA VAL A 120 -2.36 -12.96 -13.50
C VAL A 120 -3.09 -11.70 -13.05
N GLY A 121 -3.82 -11.75 -11.93
CA GLY A 121 -4.52 -10.58 -11.39
C GLY A 121 -3.57 -9.43 -11.04
N ILE A 122 -2.42 -9.73 -10.42
CA ILE A 122 -1.38 -8.75 -10.09
C ILE A 122 -0.78 -8.14 -11.36
N ALA A 123 -0.48 -8.95 -12.38
CA ALA A 123 0.06 -8.45 -13.64
C ALA A 123 -0.91 -7.49 -14.35
N VAL A 124 -2.19 -7.87 -14.44
CA VAL A 124 -3.23 -7.01 -15.03
C VAL A 124 -3.42 -5.74 -14.20
N GLY A 125 -3.51 -5.86 -12.87
CA GLY A 125 -3.64 -4.72 -11.97
C GLY A 125 -2.46 -3.76 -12.05
N ALA A 126 -1.23 -4.28 -12.15
CA ALA A 126 -0.01 -3.50 -12.34
C ALA A 126 -0.05 -2.69 -13.64
N LEU A 127 -0.46 -3.29 -14.76
CA LEU A 127 -0.59 -2.59 -16.04
C LEU A 127 -1.65 -1.48 -15.97
N LEU A 128 -2.80 -1.75 -15.34
CA LEU A 128 -3.85 -0.75 -15.14
C LEU A 128 -3.37 0.40 -14.24
N ALA A 129 -2.66 0.09 -13.16
CA ALA A 129 -2.09 1.07 -12.24
C ALA A 129 -1.04 1.95 -12.93
N LEU A 130 -0.18 1.38 -13.79
CA LEU A 130 0.77 2.17 -14.61
C LEU A 130 0.02 3.12 -15.55
N GLY A 131 -1.05 2.64 -16.19
CA GLY A 131 -1.89 3.47 -17.06
C GLY A 131 -2.51 4.65 -16.30
N ALA A 132 -3.08 4.39 -15.12
CA ALA A 132 -3.66 5.42 -14.26
C ALA A 132 -2.60 6.41 -13.75
N ALA A 133 -1.44 5.92 -13.29
CA ALA A 133 -0.33 6.75 -12.84
C ALA A 133 0.14 7.68 -13.96
N LYS A 134 0.27 7.18 -15.19
CA LYS A 134 0.64 7.99 -16.36
C LYS A 134 -0.43 9.02 -16.74
N ALA A 135 -1.72 8.71 -16.57
CA ALA A 135 -2.79 9.66 -16.85
C ALA A 135 -2.78 10.85 -15.86
N ILE A 136 -2.50 10.57 -14.58
CA ILE A 136 -2.46 11.58 -13.50
C ILE A 136 -1.13 12.35 -13.51
N ALA A 137 -0.04 11.72 -13.95
CA ALA A 137 1.28 12.32 -14.12
C ALA A 137 1.24 13.65 -14.88
N GLY A 138 0.42 13.73 -15.94
CA GLY A 138 0.27 14.95 -16.73
C GLY A 138 -0.34 16.13 -15.96
N ALA A 139 -1.00 15.88 -14.82
CA ALA A 139 -1.61 16.89 -13.96
C ALA A 139 -0.74 17.29 -12.76
N LEU A 140 0.26 16.47 -12.38
CA LEU A 140 1.15 16.72 -11.24
C LEU A 140 2.56 17.08 -11.74
N TYR A 141 2.89 18.36 -11.75
CA TYR A 141 4.25 18.84 -12.04
C TYR A 141 5.22 18.37 -10.94
N GLY A 142 6.31 17.69 -11.34
CA GLY A 142 7.47 17.45 -10.47
C GLY A 142 7.46 16.23 -9.54
N VAL A 143 6.46 15.34 -9.62
CA VAL A 143 6.43 14.09 -8.82
C VAL A 143 6.87 12.90 -9.68
N SER A 144 7.86 12.14 -9.22
CA SER A 144 8.26 10.90 -9.90
C SER A 144 7.09 9.91 -9.93
N PHE A 145 6.65 9.55 -11.13
CA PHE A 145 5.41 8.79 -11.35
C PHE A 145 5.53 7.31 -10.97
N VAL A 146 6.75 6.80 -10.79
CA VAL A 146 7.04 5.39 -10.47
C VAL A 146 8.14 5.36 -9.41
N ASP A 147 7.78 4.93 -8.20
CA ASP A 147 8.72 4.55 -7.15
C ASP A 147 8.95 3.03 -7.18
N PRO A 148 10.14 2.54 -7.61
CA PRO A 148 10.42 1.12 -7.68
C PRO A 148 10.26 0.39 -6.35
N VAL A 149 10.52 1.05 -5.22
CA VAL A 149 10.41 0.46 -3.88
C VAL A 149 8.94 0.25 -3.54
N ALA A 150 8.09 1.25 -3.75
CA ALA A 150 6.66 1.13 -3.50
C ALA A 150 6.01 0.06 -4.40
N TRP A 151 6.40 -0.01 -5.67
CA TRP A 151 5.88 -1.00 -6.63
C TRP A 151 6.27 -2.44 -6.24
N THR A 152 7.55 -2.67 -5.96
CA THR A 152 8.03 -3.99 -5.55
C THR A 152 7.45 -4.43 -4.21
N ALA A 153 7.36 -3.53 -3.22
CA ALA A 153 6.74 -3.80 -1.93
C ALA A 153 5.25 -4.14 -2.07
N SER A 154 4.52 -3.45 -2.94
CA SER A 154 3.10 -3.70 -3.19
C SER A 154 2.89 -5.08 -3.81
N ILE A 155 3.66 -5.43 -4.84
CA ILE A 155 3.60 -6.75 -5.50
C ILE A 155 3.93 -7.87 -4.49
N ALA A 156 5.01 -7.70 -3.71
CA ALA A 156 5.40 -8.67 -2.70
C ALA A 156 4.31 -8.86 -1.64
N THR A 157 3.71 -7.77 -1.17
CA THR A 157 2.60 -7.81 -0.19
C THR A 157 1.40 -8.55 -0.75
N LEU A 158 0.99 -8.27 -2.00
CA LEU A 158 -0.14 -8.96 -2.64
C LEU A 158 0.11 -10.46 -2.78
N PHE A 159 1.32 -10.89 -3.16
CA PHE A 159 1.68 -12.30 -3.20
C PHE A 159 1.67 -12.96 -1.82
N LEU A 160 2.17 -12.27 -0.80
CA LEU A 160 2.15 -12.77 0.58
C LEU A 160 0.71 -12.98 1.06
N VAL A 161 -0.16 -12.00 0.82
CA VAL A 161 -1.59 -12.12 1.17
C VAL A 161 -2.27 -13.24 0.39
N ALA A 162 -2.00 -13.38 -0.90
CA ALA A 162 -2.53 -14.48 -1.70
C ALA A 162 -2.06 -15.85 -1.18
N ALA A 163 -0.78 -15.98 -0.80
CA ALA A 163 -0.24 -17.20 -0.20
C ALA A 163 -0.93 -17.53 1.13
N VAL A 164 -1.11 -16.53 2.00
CA VAL A 164 -1.80 -16.68 3.29
C VAL A 164 -3.27 -17.08 3.10
N ALA A 165 -4.00 -16.40 2.22
CA ALA A 165 -5.39 -16.73 1.93
C ALA A 165 -5.55 -18.16 1.38
N ASN A 166 -4.59 -18.61 0.57
CA ASN A 166 -4.62 -19.92 -0.05
C ASN A 166 -4.17 -21.06 0.88
N LEU A 167 -3.45 -20.76 1.98
CA LEU A 167 -2.92 -21.79 2.90
C LEU A 167 -4.04 -22.58 3.57
N VAL A 168 -5.15 -21.92 3.90
CA VAL A 168 -6.31 -22.56 4.53
C VAL A 168 -6.95 -23.62 3.59
N PRO A 169 -7.38 -23.29 2.36
CA PRO A 169 -7.98 -24.30 1.47
C PRO A 169 -6.97 -25.36 1.04
N ALA A 170 -5.68 -25.03 0.91
CA ALA A 170 -4.63 -26.02 0.63
C ALA A 170 -4.47 -27.05 1.76
N ARG A 171 -4.47 -26.60 3.01
CA ARG A 171 -4.46 -27.50 4.18
C ARG A 171 -5.72 -28.36 4.24
N ARG A 172 -6.89 -27.76 4.00
CA ARG A 172 -8.16 -28.50 3.95
C ARG A 172 -8.16 -29.58 2.86
N ALA A 173 -7.60 -29.28 1.68
CA ALA A 173 -7.45 -30.26 0.60
C ALA A 173 -6.57 -31.45 0.98
N SER A 174 -5.47 -31.21 1.71
CA SER A 174 -4.56 -32.26 2.15
C SER A 174 -5.10 -33.14 3.29
N ALA A 175 -6.14 -32.67 3.98
CA ALA A 175 -6.81 -33.37 5.07
C ALA A 175 -8.07 -34.12 4.61
N VAL A 176 -8.32 -34.24 3.30
CA VAL A 176 -9.44 -35.02 2.76
C VAL A 176 -9.21 -36.50 3.08
N ASP A 177 -10.15 -37.08 3.83
CA ASP A 177 -10.06 -38.47 4.27
C ASP A 177 -10.20 -39.46 3.10
N PRO A 178 -9.25 -40.38 2.90
CA PRO A 178 -9.32 -41.39 1.84
C PRO A 178 -10.52 -42.34 2.01
N SER A 179 -10.99 -42.53 3.24
CA SER A 179 -12.12 -43.39 3.59
C SER A 179 -13.46 -42.87 3.08
N ILE A 180 -13.60 -41.55 2.86
CA ILE A 180 -14.80 -40.95 2.25
C ILE A 180 -14.94 -41.38 0.78
N ALA A 181 -13.83 -41.65 0.10
CA ALA A 181 -13.85 -42.13 -1.29
C ALA A 181 -14.23 -43.62 -1.41
N LEU A 182 -14.13 -44.39 -0.31
CA LEU A 182 -14.49 -45.81 -0.25
C LEU A 182 -15.90 -46.06 0.32
N ARG A 183 -16.50 -45.07 1.01
CA ARG A 183 -17.81 -45.20 1.67
C ARG A 183 -18.97 -44.51 0.94
N SER A 184 -18.72 -43.95 -0.23
CA SER A 184 -19.78 -43.35 -1.08
C SER A 184 -20.46 -44.38 -1.98
N GLU A 185 -20.69 -45.58 -1.47
CA GLU A 185 -21.49 -46.64 -2.09
C GLU A 185 -22.62 -47.04 -1.15
#